data_AF-A0A160F110-F1
#
_entry.id   AF-A0A160F110-F1
#
_cell.length_a   1.000
_cell.length_b   1.000
_cell.length_c   1.000
_cell.angle_alpha   90.00
_cell.angle_beta   90.00
_cell.angle_gamma   90.00
#
_symmetry.space_group_name_H-M   'P 1'
#
loop_
_entity.id
_entity.type
_entity.pdbx_description
1 polymer ?
#
loop_
_entity_poly.entity_id
_entity_poly.type
_entity_poly.pdbx_seq_one_letter_code
_entity_poly.pdbx_strand_id
1 'polypeptide(L)'
;MLPNFEEFYPIAVIPMGESDRATFHEMWTKGGATATHWLIALEGIPLDHVYHWKVIVYPASTTVAFYFDCVRFSSPPLCSFHEASSLASDIKLQIKTDEFLAKKQLSLQMK
;
A
#
# COMPACT_ATOMS: atom_id res chain seq x y z
N MET A 1 -11.20 -4.10 -9.06
CA MET A 1 -11.48 -2.66 -9.24
C MET A 1 -10.19 -2.04 -9.72
N LEU A 2 -10.22 -1.20 -10.76
CA LEU A 2 -9.02 -0.53 -11.26
C LEU A 2 -8.72 0.70 -10.41
N PRO A 3 -7.44 1.06 -10.21
CA PRO A 3 -7.10 2.33 -9.60
C PRO A 3 -7.68 3.51 -10.38
N ASN A 4 -8.04 4.59 -9.69
CA ASN A 4 -8.38 5.85 -10.30
C ASN A 4 -7.12 6.54 -10.83
N PHE A 5 -6.64 6.09 -12.01
CA PHE A 5 -5.40 6.57 -12.60
C PHE A 5 -5.38 8.08 -12.92
N GLU A 6 -6.53 8.73 -13.01
CA GLU A 6 -6.60 10.19 -13.18
C GLU A 6 -6.09 10.93 -11.94
N GLU A 7 -6.27 10.35 -10.76
CA GLU A 7 -5.90 10.94 -9.47
C GLU A 7 -5.05 9.97 -8.65
N PHE A 8 -4.08 9.34 -9.32
CA PHE A 8 -3.18 8.36 -8.71
C PHE A 8 -1.75 8.90 -8.63
N TYR A 9 -1.24 9.02 -7.40
CA TYR A 9 0.06 9.63 -7.13
C TYR A 9 0.99 8.64 -6.42
N PRO A 10 1.88 7.96 -7.15
CA PRO A 10 2.97 7.17 -6.57
C PRO A 10 3.85 8.04 -5.67
N ILE A 11 4.01 7.64 -4.40
CA ILE A 11 4.84 8.36 -3.42
C ILE A 11 6.21 7.72 -3.26
N ALA A 12 6.26 6.39 -3.20
CA ALA A 12 7.52 5.67 -3.00
C ALA A 12 7.43 4.22 -3.46
N VAL A 13 8.53 3.73 -4.03
CA VAL A 13 8.77 2.30 -4.23
C VAL A 13 9.91 1.90 -3.29
N ILE A 14 9.64 0.98 -2.37
CA ILE A 14 10.55 0.63 -1.27
C ILE A 14 10.77 -0.88 -1.27
N PRO A 15 12.01 -1.38 -1.23
CA PRO A 15 12.25 -2.82 -1.09
C PRO A 15 11.55 -3.38 0.15
N MET A 16 10.98 -4.57 0.03
CA MET A 16 10.44 -5.29 1.19
C MET A 16 11.58 -5.66 2.13
N GLY A 17 11.36 -5.48 3.43
CA GLY A 17 12.20 -6.09 4.45
C GLY A 17 12.02 -7.60 4.50
N GLU A 18 12.84 -8.28 5.30
CA GLU A 18 12.88 -9.74 5.33
C GLU A 18 11.59 -10.33 5.92
N SER A 19 11.07 -9.72 6.98
CA SER A 19 9.83 -10.13 7.65
C SER A 19 8.62 -9.89 6.77
N ASP A 20 8.54 -8.73 6.12
CA ASP A 20 7.50 -8.41 5.15
C ASP A 20 7.53 -9.39 3.97
N ARG A 21 8.72 -9.71 3.44
CA ARG A 21 8.89 -10.64 2.32
C ARG A 21 8.47 -12.06 2.70
N ALA A 22 8.89 -12.55 3.87
CA ALA A 22 8.49 -13.87 4.38
C ALA A 22 6.96 -13.95 4.53
N THR A 23 6.37 -12.96 5.20
CA THR A 23 4.92 -12.87 5.42
C THR A 23 4.16 -12.80 4.09
N PHE A 24 4.65 -12.00 3.15
CA PHE A 24 4.06 -11.88 1.82
C PHE A 24 4.08 -13.21 1.07
N HIS A 25 5.20 -13.95 1.11
CA HIS A 25 5.30 -15.27 0.48
C HIS A 25 4.37 -16.30 1.10
N GLU A 26 4.23 -16.32 2.43
CA GLU A 26 3.29 -17.21 3.12
C GLU A 26 1.84 -16.92 2.71
N MET A 27 1.45 -15.64 2.69
CA MET A 27 0.12 -15.21 2.28
C MET A 27 -0.14 -15.43 0.78
N TRP A 28 0.91 -15.45 -0.05
CA TRP A 28 0.82 -15.46 -1.51
C TRP A 28 1.49 -16.69 -2.12
N THR A 29 0.96 -17.85 -1.78
CA THR A 29 1.38 -19.15 -2.36
C THR A 29 0.69 -19.48 -3.69
N LYS A 30 -0.26 -18.67 -4.18
CA LYS A 30 -1.13 -19.05 -5.33
C LYS A 30 -0.98 -18.25 -6.62
N GLY A 31 -0.17 -17.19 -6.67
CA GLY A 31 -0.24 -16.22 -7.79
C GLY A 31 1.03 -15.94 -8.60
N GLY A 32 2.18 -16.55 -8.29
CA GLY A 32 3.41 -16.36 -9.07
C GLY A 32 4.01 -14.94 -9.08
N ALA A 33 3.46 -14.00 -8.30
CA ALA A 33 3.97 -12.64 -8.22
C ALA A 33 5.33 -12.61 -7.50
N THR A 34 6.36 -12.12 -8.19
CA THR A 34 7.73 -11.95 -7.69
C THR A 34 7.92 -10.58 -7.06
N ALA A 35 6.95 -10.15 -6.25
CA ALA A 35 7.03 -8.84 -5.64
C ALA A 35 8.21 -8.78 -4.66
N THR A 36 9.05 -7.78 -4.85
CA THR A 36 10.26 -7.52 -4.04
C THR A 36 10.21 -6.14 -3.39
N HIS A 37 9.23 -5.32 -3.76
CA HIS A 37 9.06 -3.96 -3.31
C HIS A 37 7.60 -3.71 -2.92
N TRP A 38 7.39 -2.66 -2.15
CA TRP A 38 6.11 -2.03 -1.90
C TRP A 38 6.03 -0.70 -2.65
N LEU A 39 4.96 -0.50 -3.41
CA LEU A 39 4.55 0.80 -3.90
C LEU A 39 3.56 1.40 -2.91
N ILE A 40 3.86 2.59 -2.38
CA ILE A 40 2.91 3.43 -1.66
C ILE A 40 2.41 4.49 -2.63
N ALA A 41 1.08 4.63 -2.75
CA ALA A 41 0.45 5.63 -3.58
C ALA A 41 -0.72 6.31 -2.86
N LEU A 42 -1.04 7.52 -3.29
CA LEU A 42 -2.27 8.20 -2.94
C LEU A 42 -3.28 8.07 -4.09
N GLU A 43 -4.51 7.74 -3.76
CA GLU A 43 -5.61 7.66 -4.71
C GLU A 43 -6.70 8.65 -4.32
N GLY A 44 -7.01 9.58 -5.22
CA GLY A 44 -8.12 10.51 -5.09
C GLY A 44 -9.43 9.84 -5.46
N ILE A 45 -10.46 10.03 -4.64
CA ILE A 45 -11.81 9.51 -4.82
C ILE A 45 -12.78 10.68 -4.74
N PRO A 46 -13.53 10.96 -5.81
CA PRO A 46 -14.56 11.98 -5.76
C PRO A 46 -15.71 11.49 -4.87
N LEU A 47 -15.97 12.22 -3.78
CA LEU A 47 -17.09 11.97 -2.88
C LEU A 47 -17.81 13.29 -2.62
N ASP A 48 -19.09 13.39 -2.97
CA ASP A 48 -19.93 14.57 -2.75
C ASP A 48 -19.29 15.89 -3.23
N HIS A 49 -18.73 15.87 -4.44
CA HIS A 49 -18.06 17.02 -5.10
C HIS A 49 -16.73 17.47 -4.46
N VAL A 50 -16.18 16.70 -3.52
CA VAL A 50 -14.86 16.94 -2.92
C VAL A 50 -13.99 15.69 -3.06
N TYR A 51 -12.71 15.88 -3.39
CA TYR A 51 -11.77 14.76 -3.41
C TYR A 51 -11.40 14.34 -2.00
N HIS A 52 -11.70 13.08 -1.70
CA HIS A 52 -11.12 12.37 -0.57
C HIS A 52 -9.93 11.56 -1.05
N TRP A 53 -9.02 11.23 -0.14
CA TRP A 53 -7.76 10.59 -0.48
C TRP A 53 -7.59 9.28 0.29
N LYS A 54 -7.09 8.24 -0.37
CA LYS A 54 -6.68 7.01 0.28
C LYS A 54 -5.19 6.81 0.13
N VAL A 55 -4.57 6.24 1.16
CA VAL A 55 -3.23 5.66 1.05
C VAL A 55 -3.39 4.19 0.70
N ILE A 56 -2.77 3.79 -0.41
CA ILE A 56 -2.82 2.42 -0.91
C ILE A 56 -1.42 1.87 -1.03
N VAL A 57 -1.23 0.62 -0.61
CA VAL A 57 0.03 -0.10 -0.76
C VAL A 57 -0.16 -1.31 -1.66
N TYR A 58 0.60 -1.33 -2.75
CA TYR A 58 0.66 -2.43 -3.70
C TYR A 58 2.00 -3.15 -3.61
N PRO A 59 2.05 -4.47 -3.82
CA PRO A 59 3.28 -5.16 -4.15
C PRO A 59 3.80 -4.64 -5.50
N ALA A 60 5.12 -4.59 -5.64
CA ALA A 60 5.84 -4.19 -6.84
C ALA A 60 7.12 -5.02 -6.99
N SER A 61 7.73 -4.99 -8.17
CA SER A 61 9.05 -5.57 -8.38
C SER A 61 9.93 -4.62 -9.19
N THR A 62 11.18 -5.00 -9.40
CA THR A 62 12.10 -4.25 -10.27
C THR A 62 11.70 -4.31 -11.75
N THR A 63 10.90 -5.31 -12.14
CA THR A 63 10.47 -5.55 -13.53
C THR A 63 9.00 -5.20 -13.77
N VAL A 64 8.18 -5.24 -12.73
CA VAL A 64 6.74 -4.93 -12.77
C VAL A 64 6.50 -3.72 -11.89
N ALA A 65 6.00 -2.64 -12.49
CA ALA A 65 5.79 -1.37 -11.80
C ALA A 65 5.00 -1.55 -10.49
N PHE A 66 3.87 -2.26 -10.53
CA PHE A 66 3.14 -2.76 -9.38
C PHE A 66 2.01 -3.72 -9.80
N TYR A 67 1.57 -4.56 -8.86
CA TYR A 67 0.46 -5.49 -9.01
C TYR A 67 -0.84 -4.83 -8.51
N PHE A 68 -1.50 -4.06 -9.39
CA PHE A 68 -2.70 -3.28 -9.05
C PHE A 68 -3.91 -4.13 -8.63
N ASP A 69 -3.91 -5.41 -9.00
CA ASP A 69 -4.91 -6.40 -8.63
C ASP A 69 -4.71 -6.95 -7.21
N CYS A 70 -3.59 -6.60 -6.56
CA CYS A 70 -3.17 -7.16 -5.28
C CYS A 70 -2.95 -6.09 -4.20
N VAL A 71 -3.98 -5.29 -3.88
CA VAL A 71 -3.90 -4.30 -2.79
C VAL A 71 -3.56 -4.99 -1.46
N ARG A 72 -2.51 -4.55 -0.77
CA ARG A 72 -2.15 -5.04 0.59
C ARG A 72 -2.61 -4.16 1.71
N PHE A 73 -2.76 -2.88 1.43
CA PHE A 73 -3.33 -1.95 2.37
C PHE A 73 -4.11 -0.89 1.62
N SER A 74 -5.26 -0.53 2.15
CA SER A 74 -6.01 0.66 1.77
C SER A 74 -6.47 1.33 3.06
N SER A 75 -6.16 2.61 3.22
CA SER A 75 -6.74 3.39 4.31
C SER A 75 -8.24 3.61 4.08
N PRO A 76 -8.99 3.99 5.13
CA PRO A 76 -10.24 4.73 4.96
C PRO A 76 -10.01 6.03 4.15
N PRO A 77 -11.05 6.60 3.54
CA PRO A 77 -10.96 7.92 2.92
C PRO A 77 -10.56 8.99 3.94
N LEU A 78 -9.60 9.83 3.55
CA LEU A 78 -9.11 10.98 4.31
C LEU A 78 -9.59 12.26 3.63
N CYS A 79 -9.83 13.30 4.42
CA CYS A 79 -10.47 14.53 3.94
C CYS A 79 -9.51 15.42 3.14
N SER A 80 -8.19 15.19 3.23
CA SER A 80 -7.20 16.00 2.53
C SER A 80 -6.02 15.20 2.01
N PHE A 81 -5.40 15.72 0.95
CA PHE A 81 -4.15 15.20 0.42
C PHE A 81 -3.03 15.23 1.47
N HIS A 82 -3.01 16.27 2.31
CA HIS A 82 -1.99 16.43 3.36
C HIS A 82 -2.06 15.31 4.41
N GLU A 83 -3.26 14.99 4.90
CA GLU A 83 -3.47 13.87 5.82
C GLU A 83 -3.02 12.54 5.19
N ALA A 84 -3.39 12.32 3.92
CA ALA A 84 -2.99 11.12 3.19
C ALA A 84 -1.48 11.04 2.98
N SER A 85 -0.83 12.15 2.65
CA SER A 85 0.63 12.23 2.53
C SER A 85 1.35 12.01 3.86
N SER A 86 0.79 12.48 4.98
CA SER A 86 1.32 12.22 6.31
C SER A 86 1.25 10.72 6.64
N LEU A 87 0.08 10.11 6.46
CA LEU A 87 -0.10 8.66 6.69
C LEU A 87 0.81 7.82 5.77
N ALA A 88 0.98 8.22 4.52
CA ALA A 88 1.90 7.56 3.59
C ALA A 88 3.36 7.64 4.07
N SER A 89 3.75 8.73 4.73
CA SER A 89 5.09 8.89 5.33
C SER A 89 5.28 7.97 6.54
N ASP A 90 4.26 7.80 7.37
CA ASP A 90 4.29 6.87 8.50
C ASP A 90 4.39 5.42 8.03
N ILE A 91 3.61 5.04 7.01
CA ILE A 91 3.68 3.71 6.38
C ILE A 91 5.06 3.49 5.75
N LYS A 92 5.61 4.50 5.08
CA LYS A 92 6.97 4.45 4.53
C LYS A 92 8.01 4.19 5.62
N LEU A 93 7.85 4.76 6.81
CA LEU A 93 8.73 4.48 7.93
C LEU A 93 8.58 3.03 8.42
N GLN A 94 7.34 2.55 8.57
CA GLN A 94 7.05 1.16 8.98
C GLN A 94 7.64 0.12 8.03
N ILE A 95 7.57 0.36 6.72
CA ILE A 95 8.19 -0.52 5.72
C ILE A 95 9.71 -0.52 5.86
N LYS A 96 10.31 0.66 6.06
CA LYS A 96 11.76 0.78 6.25
C LYS A 96 12.26 0.10 7.53
N THR A 97 11.41 0.01 8.55
CA THR A 97 11.71 -0.73 9.78
C THR A 97 11.33 -2.21 9.72
N ASP A 98 10.84 -2.70 8.57
CA ASP A 98 10.38 -4.09 8.37
C ASP A 98 9.24 -4.51 9.31
N GLU A 99 8.34 -3.57 9.63
CA GLU A 99 7.22 -3.78 10.56
C GLU A 99 5.84 -3.63 9.90
N PHE A 100 5.78 -3.41 8.58
CA PHE A 100 4.55 -3.03 7.90
C PHE A 100 3.49 -4.13 7.92
N LEU A 101 3.79 -5.34 7.43
CA LEU A 101 2.82 -6.44 7.45
C LEU A 101 2.63 -7.02 8.84
N ALA A 102 3.71 -7.10 9.63
CA ALA A 102 3.68 -7.62 11.00
C ALA A 102 2.69 -6.85 11.89
N LYS A 103 2.72 -5.51 11.86
CA LYS A 103 1.79 -4.67 12.64
C LYS A 103 0.36 -4.67 12.09
N LYS A 104 0.19 -4.84 10.78
CA LYS A 104 -1.13 -4.84 10.15
C LYS A 104 -1.90 -6.15 10.40
N GLN A 105 -1.24 -7.31 10.46
CA GLN A 105 -1.87 -8.56 10.89
C GLN A 105 -2.44 -8.47 12.32
N LEU A 106 -1.71 -7.85 13.25
CA LEU A 106 -2.14 -7.66 14.65
C LEU A 106 -3.43 -6.83 14.76
N SER A 107 -3.58 -5.80 13.92
CA SER A 107 -4.78 -4.94 13.91
C SER A 107 -6.06 -5.62 13.38
N LEU A 108 -5.93 -6.71 12.60
CA LEU A 108 -7.06 -7.47 12.08
C LEU A 108 -7.51 -8.62 13.00
N GLN A 109 -6.66 -9.09 13.92
CA GLN A 109 -7.03 -10.14 14.89
C GLN A 109 -7.66 -9.60 16.20
N MET A 110 -7.74 -8.27 16.36
CA MET A 110 -8.34 -7.61 17.53
C MET A 110 -9.73 -7.01 17.23
N LYS A 111 -10.41 -7.46 16.16
CA LYS A 111 -11.80 -7.08 15.84
C LYS A 111 -12.70 -8.30 15.79
#